data_AF-A0A6A3NBP8-F1
#
_entry.id   AF-A0A6A3NBP8-F1
#
_cell.length_a   1.000
_cell.length_b   1.000
_cell.length_c   1.000
_cell.angle_alpha   90.00
_cell.angle_beta   90.00
_cell.angle_gamma   90.00
#
_symmetry.space_group_name_H-M   'P 1'
#
loop_
_entity.id
_entity.type
_entity.pdbx_description
1 polymer ?
#
loop_
_entity_poly.entity_id
_entity_poly.type
_entity_poly.pdbx_seq_one_letter_code
_entity_poly.pdbx_strand_id
1 'polypeptide(L)'
;MQLAPTLCRPRHLDPERLRAKLGTEKFDKLRYHEAAVVSTAPMQFQLFALSSDTLFIVPLMGRGDSVEDMLLPLRNISAVDRVVPENKKQRGLLLLPTSQLFRLQLREVQAKKIPSELFFATFEPQTQLFFQLTRAKQLIPRLQIADNLPARTEQRLELSRLLEILALELVRARDDIERIHLLDELTAAAYASVELKHLFFEDRTQVQGSTGLAAFLVRQLSHPLRPGNGDETRVEFILSVVRVLDAMCFDMQLQTSCLDRLCLNELAGNLLARGAESYAVGDKSEGGCIDVHTRVLREDLMDAEAALLLSLDAMQQCEDFRLHQHQQMRGLLVERSTSVMQHALRSPALSLWLSKFFKRVCIAVSRAAIAVENQEDIETEGGDEDEVDQEGETDEEEDEFDRSEALDPLQMLSLWRSVTVLELLVKSDVALGSDQVLGQLLRTRKDYIE
;
A
#
# COMPACT_ATOMS: atom_id res chain seq x y z
N MET A 1 21.55 44.38 -2.74
CA MET A 1 21.86 43.08 -2.09
C MET A 1 20.56 42.56 -1.48
N GLN A 2 19.98 41.50 -2.04
CA GLN A 2 18.89 40.78 -1.37
C GLN A 2 19.51 40.01 -0.20
N LEU A 3 19.15 40.39 1.02
CA LEU A 3 19.50 39.63 2.22
C LEU A 3 18.82 38.27 2.10
N ALA A 4 19.58 37.18 2.33
CA ALA A 4 19.00 35.86 2.48
C ALA A 4 17.92 35.91 3.57
N PRO A 5 16.77 35.25 3.38
CA PRO A 5 15.72 35.24 4.39
C PRO A 5 16.34 34.73 5.68
N THR A 6 16.13 35.46 6.77
CA THR A 6 16.48 34.96 8.10
C THR A 6 15.88 33.58 8.26
N LEU A 7 16.65 32.59 8.74
CA LEU A 7 16.22 31.22 9.13
C LEU A 7 15.05 31.19 10.13
N CYS A 8 14.56 32.35 10.55
CA CYS A 8 13.30 32.52 11.24
C CYS A 8 12.17 32.01 10.34
N ARG A 9 11.61 30.85 10.73
CA ARG A 9 10.33 30.31 10.28
C ARG A 9 9.39 31.47 9.97
N PRO A 10 8.80 31.60 8.76
CA PRO A 10 7.63 32.44 8.63
C PRO A 10 6.66 31.88 9.66
N ARG A 11 6.37 32.63 10.73
CA ARG A 11 5.33 32.27 11.70
C ARG A 11 4.17 31.79 10.85
N HIS A 12 3.68 30.56 11.08
CA HIS A 12 2.50 30.02 10.41
C HIS A 12 1.57 31.19 10.16
N LEU A 13 1.34 31.54 8.90
CA LEU A 13 0.56 32.72 8.60
C LEU A 13 -0.77 32.50 9.29
N ASP A 14 -1.02 33.31 10.31
CA ASP A 14 -2.29 33.34 11.01
C ASP A 14 -3.38 33.28 9.93
N PRO A 15 -4.38 32.38 10.06
CA PRO A 15 -5.49 32.26 9.12
C PRO A 15 -6.05 33.62 8.68
N GLU A 16 -6.07 34.64 9.54
CA GLU A 16 -6.51 35.98 9.17
C GLU A 16 -5.56 36.72 8.22
N ARG A 17 -4.25 36.59 8.42
CA ARG A 17 -3.23 37.16 7.52
C ARG A 17 -3.23 36.45 6.17
N LEU A 18 -3.49 35.15 6.18
CA LEU A 18 -3.63 34.34 4.98
C LEU A 18 -4.88 34.74 4.20
N ARG A 19 -6.03 34.89 4.88
CA ARG A 19 -7.28 35.40 4.32
C ARG A 19 -7.12 36.79 3.74
N ALA A 20 -6.45 37.71 4.45
CA ALA A 20 -6.20 39.07 3.98
C ALA A 20 -5.34 39.09 2.70
N LYS A 21 -4.40 38.13 2.56
CA LYS A 21 -3.50 38.04 1.42
C LYS A 21 -4.13 37.40 0.19
N LEU A 22 -4.95 36.36 0.39
CA LEU A 22 -5.60 35.62 -0.71
C LEU A 22 -6.93 36.25 -1.13
N GLY A 23 -7.53 37.07 -0.26
CA GLY A 23 -8.94 37.46 -0.37
C GLY A 23 -9.88 36.34 0.08
N THR A 24 -11.07 36.71 0.51
CA THR A 24 -12.07 35.81 1.09
C THR A 24 -12.42 34.65 0.16
N GLU A 25 -12.64 34.95 -1.12
CA GLU A 25 -13.08 33.93 -2.10
C GLU A 25 -12.06 32.83 -2.34
N LYS A 26 -10.76 33.16 -2.45
CA LYS A 26 -9.70 32.17 -2.62
C LYS A 26 -9.46 31.41 -1.31
N PHE A 27 -9.50 32.11 -0.17
CA PHE A 27 -9.30 31.54 1.14
C PHE A 27 -10.34 30.47 1.47
N ASP A 28 -11.62 30.74 1.19
CA ASP A 28 -12.72 29.80 1.48
C ASP A 28 -12.66 28.52 0.62
N LYS A 29 -11.93 28.55 -0.50
CA LYS A 29 -11.70 27.41 -1.40
C LYS A 29 -10.45 26.60 -1.04
N LEU A 30 -9.63 27.04 -0.08
CA LEU A 30 -8.41 26.35 0.30
C LEU A 30 -8.70 25.08 1.10
N ARG A 31 -7.99 24.01 0.75
CA ARG A 31 -8.00 22.71 1.45
C ARG A 31 -6.71 22.44 2.19
N TYR A 32 -5.59 22.99 1.72
CA TYR A 32 -4.27 22.82 2.32
C TYR A 32 -3.38 24.01 1.98
N HIS A 33 -2.46 24.40 2.86
CA HIS A 33 -1.44 25.39 2.56
C HIS A 33 -0.16 25.21 3.38
N GLU A 34 0.98 25.55 2.80
CA GLU A 34 2.29 25.49 3.46
C GLU A 34 3.23 26.57 2.90
N ALA A 35 4.30 26.90 3.63
CA ALA A 35 5.37 27.75 3.10
C ALA A 35 6.41 26.88 2.37
N ALA A 36 6.76 27.29 1.15
CA ALA A 36 7.77 26.64 0.31
C ALA A 36 8.68 27.67 -0.35
N VAL A 37 9.82 27.24 -0.87
CA VAL A 37 10.68 28.02 -1.77
C VAL A 37 10.59 27.41 -3.15
N VAL A 38 10.34 28.21 -4.18
CA VAL A 38 10.16 27.73 -5.56
C VAL A 38 11.24 28.31 -6.46
N SER A 39 11.61 27.56 -7.50
CA SER A 39 12.66 27.92 -8.47
C SER A 39 12.44 29.25 -9.18
N THR A 40 11.20 29.73 -9.26
CA THR A 40 10.84 31.03 -9.85
C THR A 40 11.20 32.22 -8.96
N ALA A 41 11.33 32.00 -7.65
CA ALA A 41 11.74 33.02 -6.69
C ALA A 41 12.62 32.38 -5.59
N PRO A 42 13.86 31.99 -5.93
CA PRO A 42 14.77 31.38 -4.96
C PRO A 42 15.05 32.34 -3.81
N MET A 43 15.19 31.80 -2.59
CA MET A 43 15.38 32.58 -1.36
C MET A 43 14.21 33.49 -0.96
N GLN A 44 13.03 33.34 -1.57
CA GLN A 44 11.81 33.98 -1.11
C GLN A 44 10.81 32.92 -0.66
N PHE A 45 10.25 33.10 0.54
CA PHE A 45 9.14 32.26 0.99
C PHE A 45 7.91 32.56 0.13
N GLN A 46 7.34 31.52 -0.44
CA GLN A 46 6.06 31.54 -1.12
C GLN A 46 5.08 30.65 -0.36
N LEU A 47 3.82 31.03 -0.38
CA LEU A 47 2.72 30.21 0.07
C LEU A 47 2.39 29.25 -1.07
N PHE A 48 2.49 27.97 -0.78
CA PHE A 48 1.96 26.92 -1.62
C PHE A 48 0.60 26.52 -1.05
N ALA A 49 -0.48 26.87 -1.74
CA ALA A 49 -1.84 26.59 -1.27
C ALA A 49 -2.63 25.82 -2.31
N LEU A 50 -3.42 24.85 -1.86
CA LEU A 50 -4.14 23.90 -2.68
C LEU A 50 -5.64 24.08 -2.47
N SER A 51 -6.37 24.19 -3.58
CA SER A 51 -7.84 24.08 -3.61
C SER A 51 -8.26 22.77 -4.31
N SER A 52 -9.56 22.63 -4.59
CA SER A 52 -10.10 21.47 -5.31
C SER A 52 -9.54 21.27 -6.71
N ASP A 53 -9.20 22.35 -7.43
CA ASP A 53 -8.83 22.30 -8.85
C ASP A 53 -7.58 23.14 -9.21
N THR A 54 -7.12 23.98 -8.28
CA THR A 54 -6.07 24.98 -8.52
C THR A 54 -5.03 24.96 -7.41
N LEU A 55 -3.76 25.01 -7.80
CA LEU A 55 -2.62 25.28 -6.95
C LEU A 55 -2.26 26.77 -7.04
N PHE A 56 -2.16 27.42 -5.89
CA PHE A 56 -1.78 28.81 -5.73
C PHE A 56 -0.36 28.88 -5.21
N ILE A 57 0.51 29.63 -5.88
CA ILE A 57 1.85 29.94 -5.41
C ILE A 57 1.93 31.46 -5.24
N VAL A 58 1.93 31.92 -3.99
CA VAL A 58 1.76 33.33 -3.65
C VAL A 58 2.97 33.84 -2.86
N PRO A 59 3.70 34.87 -3.30
CA PRO A 59 4.90 35.34 -2.61
C PRO A 59 4.60 35.89 -1.21
N LEU A 60 5.21 35.36 -0.15
CA LEU A 60 4.91 35.73 1.23
C LEU A 60 5.59 37.03 1.68
N MET A 61 6.79 37.29 1.19
CA MET A 61 7.55 38.50 1.49
C MET A 61 7.95 39.20 0.20
N GLY A 62 7.40 40.39 -0.01
CA GLY A 62 7.82 41.32 -1.06
C GLY A 62 7.60 42.74 -0.56
N ARG A 63 8.69 43.50 -0.42
CA ARG A 63 8.62 44.96 -0.37
C ARG A 63 8.70 45.44 -1.83
N GLY A 64 7.56 45.79 -2.40
CA GLY A 64 7.47 46.36 -3.75
C GLY A 64 6.90 45.41 -4.79
N ASP A 65 6.01 45.96 -5.60
CA ASP A 65 5.31 45.32 -6.72
C ASP A 65 6.28 44.63 -7.68
N SER A 66 6.12 43.32 -7.93
CA SER A 66 6.49 42.67 -9.22
C SER A 66 6.36 41.15 -9.29
N VAL A 67 6.06 40.41 -8.21
CA VAL A 67 5.85 38.96 -8.31
C VAL A 67 4.34 38.66 -8.30
N GLU A 68 3.79 38.40 -9.49
CA GLU A 68 2.39 37.98 -9.65
C GLU A 68 2.14 36.62 -9.00
N ASP A 69 0.94 36.45 -8.44
CA ASP A 69 0.44 35.15 -7.99
C ASP A 69 0.50 34.15 -9.14
N MET A 70 1.12 32.99 -8.93
CA MET A 70 1.06 31.92 -9.90
C MET A 70 -0.13 31.02 -9.58
N LEU A 71 -1.06 30.95 -10.54
CA LEU A 71 -2.25 30.10 -10.50
C LEU A 71 -2.02 28.94 -11.46
N LEU A 72 -1.85 27.74 -10.91
CA LEU A 72 -1.66 26.52 -11.68
C LEU A 72 -2.91 25.66 -11.55
N PRO A 73 -3.76 25.60 -12.59
CA PRO A 73 -4.79 24.57 -12.66
C PRO A 73 -4.12 23.22 -12.51
N LEU A 74 -4.56 22.42 -11.55
CA LEU A 74 -3.90 21.16 -11.23
C LEU A 74 -3.91 20.16 -12.41
N ARG A 75 -4.85 20.32 -13.35
CA ARG A 75 -4.91 19.61 -14.64
C ARG A 75 -3.68 19.81 -15.54
N ASN A 76 -2.96 20.90 -15.33
CA ASN A 76 -1.76 21.23 -16.08
C ASN A 76 -0.51 20.59 -15.44
N ILE A 77 -0.63 19.90 -14.31
CA ILE A 77 0.49 19.21 -13.66
C ILE A 77 0.58 17.79 -14.21
N SER A 78 1.65 17.47 -14.93
CA SER A 78 1.89 16.13 -15.51
C SER A 78 2.49 15.16 -14.50
N ALA A 79 3.39 15.61 -13.63
CA ALA A 79 4.05 14.79 -12.61
C ALA A 79 4.46 15.62 -11.38
N VAL A 80 4.57 14.95 -10.24
CA VAL A 80 5.13 15.49 -9.01
C VAL A 80 6.08 14.44 -8.47
N ASP A 81 7.38 14.73 -8.45
CA ASP A 81 8.41 13.78 -8.06
C ASP A 81 9.25 14.35 -6.91
N ARG A 82 9.69 13.50 -5.99
CA ARG A 82 10.77 13.85 -5.06
C ARG A 82 12.11 13.64 -5.79
N VAL A 83 12.99 14.63 -5.75
CA VAL A 83 14.23 14.64 -6.54
C VAL A 83 15.45 15.01 -5.69
N VAL A 84 16.61 14.49 -6.07
CA VAL A 84 17.91 14.87 -5.48
C VAL A 84 18.45 16.08 -6.25
N PRO A 85 18.98 17.12 -5.57
CA PRO A 85 19.47 18.32 -6.26
C PRO A 85 20.76 18.07 -7.07
N GLU A 86 20.67 18.18 -8.39
CA GLU A 86 21.76 17.94 -9.35
C GLU A 86 22.66 19.17 -9.51
N ASN A 87 22.11 20.39 -9.45
CA ASN A 87 22.84 21.62 -9.76
C ASN A 87 22.84 22.66 -8.61
N LYS A 88 23.73 23.66 -8.70
CA LYS A 88 23.86 24.71 -7.69
C LYS A 88 22.57 25.51 -7.48
N LYS A 89 21.73 25.68 -8.50
CA LYS A 89 20.46 26.41 -8.40
C LYS A 89 19.44 25.64 -7.57
N GLN A 90 19.31 24.33 -7.80
CA GLN A 90 18.45 23.44 -7.02
C GLN A 90 18.92 23.31 -5.57
N ARG A 91 20.24 23.18 -5.35
CA ARG A 91 20.82 23.19 -3.99
C ARG A 91 20.51 24.50 -3.26
N GLY A 92 20.47 25.62 -3.99
CA GLY A 92 20.07 26.92 -3.46
C GLY A 92 18.60 27.06 -3.06
N LEU A 93 17.74 26.08 -3.37
CA LEU A 93 16.35 26.04 -2.88
C LEU A 93 16.24 25.40 -1.50
N LEU A 94 17.17 24.52 -1.15
CA LEU A 94 17.19 23.83 0.13
C LEU A 94 17.65 24.77 1.24
N LEU A 95 16.71 25.21 2.08
CA LEU A 95 17.01 26.11 3.19
C LEU A 95 17.61 25.40 4.40
N LEU A 96 17.34 24.10 4.55
CA LEU A 96 17.84 23.26 5.65
C LEU A 96 18.38 21.93 5.12
N PRO A 97 19.29 21.25 5.87
CA PRO A 97 19.76 19.90 5.53
C PRO A 97 18.64 18.86 5.43
N THR A 98 17.52 19.09 6.14
CA THR A 98 16.35 18.20 6.14
C THR A 98 15.29 18.56 5.09
N SER A 99 15.48 19.66 4.35
CA SER A 99 14.55 20.06 3.29
C SER A 99 14.54 19.02 2.18
N GLN A 100 13.35 18.69 1.69
CA GLN A 100 13.19 17.83 0.52
C GLN A 100 12.93 18.69 -0.71
N LEU A 101 13.57 18.33 -1.82
CA LEU A 101 13.34 18.97 -3.11
C LEU A 101 12.33 18.15 -3.91
N PHE A 102 11.37 18.85 -4.50
CA PHE A 102 10.33 18.28 -5.34
C PHE A 102 10.36 18.93 -6.71
N ARG A 103 10.00 18.15 -7.74
CA ARG A 103 9.86 18.58 -9.12
C ARG A 103 8.38 18.48 -9.53
N LEU A 104 7.81 19.61 -9.94
CA LEU A 104 6.52 19.72 -10.60
C LEU A 104 6.76 19.80 -12.11
N GLN A 105 6.35 18.78 -12.84
CA GLN A 105 6.32 18.83 -14.30
C GLN A 105 4.96 19.36 -14.74
N LEU A 106 4.96 20.31 -15.66
CA LEU A 106 3.76 20.93 -16.21
C LEU A 106 3.59 20.50 -17.67
N ARG A 107 2.35 20.20 -18.06
CA ARG A 107 1.97 20.01 -19.47
C ARG A 107 2.19 21.33 -20.20
N GLU A 108 2.75 21.28 -21.41
CA GLU A 108 2.98 22.49 -22.20
C GLU A 108 1.69 23.27 -22.41
N VAL A 109 1.59 24.45 -21.81
CA VAL A 109 0.51 25.41 -22.05
C VAL A 109 1.05 26.45 -23.02
N GLN A 110 0.37 26.65 -24.15
CA GLN A 110 0.76 27.62 -25.20
C GLN A 110 0.82 29.10 -24.72
N ALA A 111 0.49 29.39 -23.46
CA ALA A 111 0.59 30.71 -22.84
C ALA A 111 2.01 30.97 -22.26
N LYS A 112 2.77 31.81 -22.95
CA LYS A 112 4.21 32.11 -22.84
C LYS A 112 4.77 32.66 -21.48
N LYS A 113 4.39 32.19 -20.29
CA LYS A 113 5.01 32.72 -19.04
C LYS A 113 5.36 31.73 -17.92
N ILE A 114 5.00 30.46 -18.03
CA ILE A 114 5.25 29.47 -16.96
C ILE A 114 6.24 28.42 -17.49
N PRO A 115 7.33 28.11 -16.75
CA PRO A 115 8.28 27.09 -17.17
C PRO A 115 7.62 25.70 -17.20
N SER A 116 8.06 24.82 -18.10
CA SER A 116 7.58 23.43 -18.19
C SER A 116 7.90 22.61 -16.93
N GLU A 117 8.88 23.05 -16.13
CA GLU A 117 9.23 22.43 -14.86
C GLU A 117 9.42 23.49 -13.76
N LEU A 118 8.91 23.17 -12.58
CA LEU A 118 9.06 23.95 -11.36
C LEU A 118 9.71 23.08 -10.28
N PHE A 119 10.71 23.61 -9.59
CA PHE A 119 11.27 22.94 -8.41
C PHE A 119 10.81 23.68 -7.17
N PHE A 120 10.43 22.94 -6.14
CA PHE A 120 10.08 23.54 -4.86
C PHE A 120 10.67 22.74 -3.70
N ALA A 121 11.05 23.45 -2.64
CA ALA A 121 11.58 22.87 -1.42
C ALA A 121 10.70 23.29 -0.24
N THR A 122 10.30 22.32 0.56
CA THR A 122 9.55 22.55 1.81
C THR A 122 10.50 22.65 2.99
N PHE A 123 10.01 23.24 4.08
CA PHE A 123 10.79 23.42 5.29
C PHE A 123 10.81 22.16 6.16
N GLU A 124 9.72 21.40 6.15
CA GLU A 124 9.55 20.21 7.00
C GLU A 124 9.83 18.92 6.21
N PRO A 125 10.60 17.97 6.78
CA PRO A 125 10.83 16.66 6.17
C PRO A 125 9.57 15.80 6.07
N GLN A 126 8.50 16.16 6.82
CA GLN A 126 7.19 15.50 6.85
C GLN A 126 6.11 16.34 6.18
N THR A 127 6.44 17.03 5.07
CA THR A 127 5.45 17.84 4.35
C THR A 127 4.30 16.97 3.82
N GLN A 128 3.07 17.37 4.10
CA GLN A 128 1.89 16.77 3.48
C GLN A 128 1.65 17.34 2.08
N LEU A 129 2.37 18.38 1.65
CA LEU A 129 2.12 19.06 0.38
C LEU A 129 2.27 18.11 -0.81
N PHE A 130 3.33 17.30 -0.81
CA PHE A 130 3.55 16.27 -1.84
C PHE A 130 2.38 15.29 -1.86
N PHE A 131 2.01 14.76 -0.69
CA PHE A 131 0.89 13.83 -0.57
C PHE A 131 -0.42 14.46 -1.05
N GLN A 132 -0.72 15.70 -0.66
CA GLN A 132 -1.95 16.41 -1.02
C GLN A 132 -1.98 16.78 -2.51
N LEU A 133 -0.85 17.14 -3.12
CA LEU A 133 -0.75 17.40 -4.56
C LEU A 133 -0.91 16.12 -5.38
N THR A 134 -0.24 15.04 -4.97
CA THR A 134 -0.38 13.72 -5.61
C THR A 134 -1.82 13.22 -5.49
N ARG A 135 -2.43 13.37 -4.31
CA ARG A 135 -3.84 13.06 -4.05
C ARG A 135 -4.79 13.89 -4.89
N ALA A 136 -4.62 15.21 -4.93
CA ALA A 136 -5.47 16.09 -5.73
C ALA A 136 -5.31 15.79 -7.23
N LYS A 137 -4.10 15.48 -7.69
CA LYS A 137 -3.84 15.01 -9.06
C LYS A 137 -4.50 13.68 -9.35
N GLN A 138 -4.52 12.72 -8.43
CA GLN A 138 -5.25 11.45 -8.60
C GLN A 138 -6.77 11.68 -8.61
N LEU A 139 -7.26 12.69 -7.89
CA LEU A 139 -8.67 13.09 -7.88
C LEU A 139 -9.11 13.84 -9.14
N ILE A 140 -8.21 14.51 -9.87
CA ILE A 140 -8.57 15.34 -11.04
C ILE A 140 -8.98 14.55 -12.28
N PRO A 141 -8.33 13.45 -12.68
CA PRO A 141 -8.92 12.52 -13.63
C PRO A 141 -10.30 12.11 -13.14
N ARG A 142 -10.48 11.77 -11.85
CA ARG A 142 -11.79 11.37 -11.32
C ARG A 142 -12.86 12.47 -11.42
N LEU A 143 -12.49 13.74 -11.33
CA LEU A 143 -13.39 14.90 -11.47
C LEU A 143 -13.55 15.40 -12.92
N GLN A 144 -12.56 15.21 -13.79
CA GLN A 144 -12.58 15.59 -15.22
C GLN A 144 -13.17 14.51 -16.11
N ILE A 145 -13.20 13.26 -15.65
CA ILE A 145 -13.96 12.22 -16.34
C ILE A 145 -15.48 12.41 -16.14
N ALA A 146 -15.91 13.45 -15.42
CA ALA A 146 -17.30 13.93 -15.47
C ALA A 146 -17.69 14.49 -16.86
N ASP A 147 -16.75 14.81 -17.75
CA ASP A 147 -17.04 15.45 -19.05
C ASP A 147 -17.03 14.51 -20.28
N ASN A 148 -16.74 13.20 -20.12
CA ASN A 148 -16.87 12.20 -21.19
C ASN A 148 -17.98 11.19 -20.86
N LEU A 149 -19.22 11.68 -20.83
CA LEU A 149 -20.39 11.00 -20.26
C LEU A 149 -20.95 9.78 -21.03
N PRO A 150 -20.89 9.62 -22.37
CA PRO A 150 -21.54 8.46 -22.99
C PRO A 150 -20.72 7.17 -22.86
N ALA A 151 -19.49 7.16 -23.38
CA ALA A 151 -18.67 5.95 -23.50
C ALA A 151 -18.24 5.36 -22.15
N ARG A 152 -17.99 6.19 -21.13
CA ARG A 152 -17.64 5.68 -19.79
C ARG A 152 -18.85 5.27 -18.99
N THR A 153 -20.01 5.92 -19.17
CA THR A 153 -21.25 5.44 -18.55
C THR A 153 -21.59 4.07 -19.14
N GLU A 154 -21.46 3.89 -20.45
CA GLU A 154 -21.61 2.58 -21.09
C GLU A 154 -20.60 1.55 -20.56
N GLN A 155 -19.31 1.87 -20.52
CA GLN A 155 -18.27 0.96 -20.00
C GLN A 155 -18.45 0.64 -18.52
N ARG A 156 -18.85 1.62 -17.69
CA ARG A 156 -19.11 1.41 -16.26
C ARG A 156 -20.39 0.60 -16.04
N LEU A 157 -21.43 0.83 -16.85
CA LEU A 157 -22.64 0.01 -16.83
C LEU A 157 -22.33 -1.43 -17.27
N GLU A 158 -21.49 -1.60 -18.28
CA GLU A 158 -21.02 -2.91 -18.75
C GLU A 158 -20.22 -3.63 -17.66
N LEU A 159 -19.21 -2.98 -17.06
CA LEU A 159 -18.45 -3.54 -15.94
C LEU A 159 -19.32 -3.85 -14.74
N SER A 160 -20.29 -2.99 -14.41
CA SER A 160 -21.26 -3.23 -13.33
C SER A 160 -22.09 -4.48 -13.62
N ARG A 161 -22.57 -4.65 -14.86
CA ARG A 161 -23.32 -5.85 -15.27
C ARG A 161 -22.46 -7.11 -15.24
N LEU A 162 -21.22 -7.04 -15.71
CA LEU A 162 -20.29 -8.18 -15.66
C LEU A 162 -20.00 -8.58 -14.22
N LEU A 163 -19.80 -7.62 -13.32
CA LEU A 163 -19.60 -7.89 -11.90
C LEU A 163 -20.86 -8.50 -11.24
N GLU A 164 -22.05 -8.04 -11.63
CA GLU A 164 -23.31 -8.63 -11.18
C GLU A 164 -23.49 -10.08 -11.67
N ILE A 165 -23.15 -10.35 -12.94
CA ILE A 165 -23.16 -11.71 -13.51
C ILE A 165 -22.18 -12.61 -12.76
N LEU A 166 -20.92 -12.16 -12.59
CA LEU A 166 -19.91 -12.92 -11.86
C LEU A 166 -20.33 -13.19 -10.42
N ALA A 167 -20.92 -12.21 -9.73
CA ALA A 167 -21.42 -12.41 -8.38
C ALA A 167 -22.57 -13.44 -8.32
N LEU A 168 -23.45 -13.46 -9.33
CA LEU A 168 -24.50 -14.47 -9.45
C LEU A 168 -23.95 -15.86 -9.78
N GLU A 169 -22.93 -15.95 -10.64
CA GLU A 169 -22.25 -17.20 -11.00
C GLU A 169 -21.51 -17.77 -9.79
N LEU A 170 -20.77 -16.95 -9.04
CA LEU A 170 -20.08 -17.35 -7.82
C LEU A 170 -21.03 -17.94 -6.77
N VAL A 171 -22.23 -17.38 -6.65
CA VAL A 171 -23.30 -17.87 -5.77
C VAL A 171 -23.90 -19.18 -6.26
N ARG A 172 -24.06 -19.33 -7.58
CA ARG A 172 -24.70 -20.50 -8.21
C ARG A 172 -23.73 -21.66 -8.43
N ALA A 173 -22.43 -21.39 -8.35
CA ALA A 173 -21.37 -22.37 -8.52
C ALA A 173 -21.63 -23.58 -7.62
N ARG A 174 -21.42 -24.78 -8.18
CA ARG A 174 -21.84 -26.04 -7.54
C ARG A 174 -20.84 -26.56 -6.53
N ASP A 175 -19.57 -26.24 -6.74
CA ASP A 175 -18.44 -26.65 -5.92
C ASP A 175 -17.44 -25.49 -5.73
N ASP A 176 -16.41 -25.74 -4.93
CA ASP A 176 -15.37 -24.75 -4.64
C ASP A 176 -14.38 -24.58 -5.82
N ILE A 177 -14.26 -25.56 -6.74
CA ILE A 177 -13.39 -25.48 -7.92
C ILE A 177 -13.90 -24.42 -8.89
N GLU A 178 -15.20 -24.45 -9.20
CA GLU A 178 -15.84 -23.43 -10.05
C GLU A 178 -15.72 -22.04 -9.42
N ARG A 179 -15.83 -21.95 -8.09
CA ARG A 179 -15.64 -20.68 -7.37
C ARG A 179 -14.21 -20.17 -7.43
N ILE A 180 -13.21 -21.05 -7.31
CA ILE A 180 -11.79 -20.71 -7.42
C ILE A 180 -11.54 -20.05 -8.78
N HIS A 181 -11.95 -20.69 -9.88
CA HIS A 181 -11.76 -20.15 -11.22
C HIS A 181 -12.36 -18.75 -11.40
N LEU A 182 -13.60 -18.55 -10.94
CA LEU A 182 -14.27 -17.24 -11.01
C LEU A 182 -13.53 -16.15 -10.18
N LEU A 183 -12.99 -16.53 -9.01
CA LEU A 183 -12.24 -15.61 -8.15
C LEU A 183 -10.85 -15.30 -8.71
N ASP A 184 -10.19 -16.25 -9.35
CA ASP A 184 -8.90 -16.04 -9.99
C ASP A 184 -9.02 -15.11 -11.21
N GLU A 185 -10.08 -15.29 -12.01
CA GLU A 185 -10.42 -14.35 -13.09
C GLU A 185 -10.69 -12.94 -12.57
N LEU A 186 -11.45 -12.82 -11.48
CA LEU A 186 -11.72 -11.54 -10.83
C LEU A 186 -10.44 -10.89 -10.28
N THR A 187 -9.53 -11.69 -9.72
CA THR A 187 -8.23 -11.23 -9.22
C THR A 187 -7.38 -10.66 -10.35
N ALA A 188 -7.27 -11.39 -11.47
CA ALA A 188 -6.53 -10.92 -12.65
C ALA A 188 -7.13 -9.62 -13.20
N ALA A 189 -8.46 -9.53 -13.29
CA ALA A 189 -9.15 -8.31 -13.74
C ALA A 189 -8.93 -7.12 -12.79
N ALA A 190 -8.83 -7.37 -11.48
CA ALA A 190 -8.61 -6.33 -10.48
C ALA A 190 -7.26 -5.61 -10.66
N TYR A 191 -6.21 -6.31 -11.07
CA TYR A 191 -4.90 -5.68 -11.37
C TYR A 191 -4.95 -4.78 -12.59
N ALA A 192 -5.87 -5.02 -13.54
CA ALA A 192 -6.00 -4.25 -14.77
C ALA A 192 -7.03 -3.10 -14.69
N SER A 193 -7.94 -3.10 -13.71
CA SER A 193 -9.08 -2.17 -13.67
C SER A 193 -9.32 -1.53 -12.31
N VAL A 194 -8.96 -0.24 -12.20
CA VAL A 194 -9.27 0.58 -11.01
C VAL A 194 -10.77 0.82 -10.86
N GLU A 195 -11.52 0.90 -11.96
CA GLU A 195 -12.97 1.08 -11.94
C GLU A 195 -13.69 -0.14 -11.35
N LEU A 196 -13.19 -1.35 -11.64
CA LEU A 196 -13.70 -2.58 -11.07
C LEU A 196 -13.55 -2.61 -9.54
N LYS A 197 -12.39 -2.16 -9.02
CA LYS A 197 -12.18 -2.02 -7.57
C LYS A 197 -13.21 -1.08 -6.93
N HIS A 198 -13.59 0.01 -7.60
CA HIS A 198 -14.66 0.90 -7.12
C HIS A 198 -16.00 0.18 -7.07
N LEU A 199 -16.40 -0.45 -8.18
CA LEU A 199 -17.68 -1.14 -8.29
C LEU A 199 -17.81 -2.30 -7.29
N PHE A 200 -16.71 -2.99 -7.02
CA PHE A 200 -16.63 -4.06 -6.00
C PHE A 200 -17.10 -3.59 -4.62
N PHE A 201 -16.82 -2.32 -4.27
CA PHE A 201 -17.21 -1.68 -3.02
C PHE A 201 -18.44 -0.77 -3.14
N GLU A 202 -19.36 -0.93 -4.11
CA GLU A 202 -20.51 -0.03 -4.26
C GLU A 202 -21.86 -0.54 -3.68
N ASP A 203 -21.88 -1.70 -2.99
CA ASP A 203 -23.09 -2.27 -2.35
C ASP A 203 -24.28 -2.49 -3.32
N ARG A 204 -23.98 -2.77 -4.59
CA ARG A 204 -25.00 -2.94 -5.63
C ARG A 204 -25.37 -4.40 -5.88
N THR A 205 -24.47 -5.33 -5.56
CA THR A 205 -24.71 -6.75 -5.77
C THR A 205 -25.47 -7.33 -4.57
N GLN A 206 -26.68 -7.85 -4.78
CA GLN A 206 -27.41 -8.59 -3.76
C GLN A 206 -26.98 -10.06 -3.80
N VAL A 207 -26.25 -10.52 -2.80
CA VAL A 207 -25.59 -11.83 -2.78
C VAL A 207 -26.00 -12.58 -1.51
N GLN A 208 -26.95 -13.53 -1.60
CA GLN A 208 -27.38 -14.45 -0.52
C GLN A 208 -27.36 -13.88 0.92
N GLY A 209 -28.05 -12.75 1.15
CA GLY A 209 -28.16 -12.13 2.48
C GLY A 209 -26.97 -11.27 2.90
N SER A 210 -26.02 -11.02 1.99
CA SER A 210 -25.00 -9.98 2.08
C SER A 210 -25.29 -8.88 1.06
N THR A 211 -25.07 -7.62 1.46
CA THR A 211 -25.10 -6.47 0.56
C THR A 211 -23.70 -6.24 0.03
N GLY A 212 -23.45 -6.61 -1.23
CA GLY A 212 -22.16 -6.46 -1.89
C GLY A 212 -21.29 -7.72 -1.92
N LEU A 213 -20.47 -7.83 -2.96
CA LEU A 213 -19.53 -8.94 -3.16
C LEU A 213 -18.42 -8.92 -2.10
N ALA A 214 -17.92 -7.74 -1.73
CA ALA A 214 -16.94 -7.58 -0.65
C ALA A 214 -17.42 -8.21 0.66
N ALA A 215 -18.64 -7.88 1.10
CA ALA A 215 -19.22 -8.42 2.33
C ALA A 215 -19.47 -9.93 2.24
N PHE A 216 -19.85 -10.44 1.05
CA PHE A 216 -19.96 -11.88 0.82
C PHE A 216 -18.61 -12.59 0.99
N LEU A 217 -17.54 -12.08 0.38
CA LEU A 217 -16.20 -12.67 0.48
C LEU A 217 -15.63 -12.61 1.90
N VAL A 218 -15.80 -11.49 2.60
CA VAL A 218 -15.44 -11.38 4.04
C VAL A 218 -16.20 -12.42 4.87
N ARG A 219 -17.49 -12.63 4.59
CA ARG A 219 -18.28 -13.66 5.26
C ARG A 219 -17.77 -15.08 4.99
N GLN A 220 -17.22 -15.38 3.81
CA GLN A 220 -16.62 -16.68 3.55
C GLN A 220 -15.45 -17.00 4.48
N LEU A 221 -14.69 -15.98 4.89
CA LEU A 221 -13.59 -16.12 5.85
C LEU A 221 -14.06 -16.36 7.29
N SER A 222 -15.33 -16.08 7.61
CA SER A 222 -15.90 -16.40 8.93
C SER A 222 -16.22 -17.89 9.12
N HIS A 223 -16.19 -18.68 8.04
CA HIS A 223 -16.56 -20.09 8.11
C HIS A 223 -15.34 -20.97 8.45
N PRO A 224 -15.42 -21.80 9.52
CA PRO A 224 -14.36 -22.71 9.94
C PRO A 224 -13.99 -23.71 8.83
N LEU A 225 -12.70 -24.06 8.72
CA LEU A 225 -12.21 -25.15 7.90
C LEU A 225 -12.52 -26.42 8.69
N ARG A 226 -13.66 -27.05 8.38
CA ARG A 226 -14.09 -28.27 9.09
C ARG A 226 -13.28 -29.46 8.55
N PRO A 227 -12.74 -30.34 9.41
CA PRO A 227 -12.01 -31.52 8.95
C PRO A 227 -12.92 -32.47 8.16
N GLY A 228 -12.55 -32.84 6.92
CA GLY A 228 -13.33 -33.74 6.07
C GLY A 228 -12.74 -34.04 4.68
N ASN A 229 -13.49 -34.74 3.83
CA ASN A 229 -13.11 -34.92 2.42
C ASN A 229 -13.42 -33.64 1.63
N GLY A 230 -12.46 -33.11 0.87
CA GLY A 230 -12.57 -31.81 0.16
C GLY A 230 -11.82 -30.64 0.82
N ASP A 231 -10.99 -30.98 1.79
CA ASP A 231 -10.25 -30.10 2.68
C ASP A 231 -9.21 -29.20 1.94
N GLU A 232 -8.49 -29.74 0.96
CA GLU A 232 -7.51 -28.98 0.16
C GLU A 232 -8.18 -27.95 -0.75
N THR A 233 -9.20 -28.37 -1.52
CA THR A 233 -9.98 -27.46 -2.38
C THR A 233 -10.61 -26.33 -1.56
N ARG A 234 -10.99 -26.61 -0.30
CA ARG A 234 -11.52 -25.56 0.57
C ARG A 234 -10.44 -24.55 0.97
N VAL A 235 -9.22 -24.99 1.28
CA VAL A 235 -8.08 -24.10 1.57
C VAL A 235 -7.76 -23.26 0.34
N GLU A 236 -7.75 -23.86 -0.85
CA GLU A 236 -7.53 -23.16 -2.12
C GLU A 236 -8.60 -22.12 -2.42
N PHE A 237 -9.87 -22.45 -2.17
CA PHE A 237 -10.95 -21.46 -2.27
C PHE A 237 -10.75 -20.28 -1.32
N ILE A 238 -10.36 -20.53 -0.07
CA ILE A 238 -10.06 -19.46 0.89
C ILE A 238 -8.86 -18.63 0.42
N LEU A 239 -7.83 -19.25 -0.14
CA LEU A 239 -6.70 -18.55 -0.74
C LEU A 239 -7.15 -17.61 -1.86
N SER A 240 -7.99 -18.06 -2.80
CA SER A 240 -8.53 -17.21 -3.87
C SER A 240 -9.39 -16.06 -3.31
N VAL A 241 -10.16 -16.29 -2.24
CA VAL A 241 -10.90 -15.22 -1.54
C VAL A 241 -9.93 -14.15 -0.99
N VAL A 242 -8.86 -14.57 -0.31
CA VAL A 242 -7.85 -13.66 0.25
C VAL A 242 -7.13 -12.89 -0.86
N ARG A 243 -6.77 -13.54 -1.97
CA ARG A 243 -6.13 -12.92 -3.15
C ARG A 243 -7.02 -11.87 -3.81
N VAL A 244 -8.32 -12.16 -4.01
CA VAL A 244 -9.28 -11.17 -4.52
C VAL A 244 -9.35 -9.97 -3.59
N LEU A 245 -9.49 -10.20 -2.28
CA LEU A 245 -9.60 -9.12 -1.30
C LEU A 245 -8.32 -8.28 -1.28
N ASP A 246 -7.14 -8.90 -1.34
CA ASP A 246 -5.86 -8.17 -1.42
C ASP A 246 -5.83 -7.31 -2.69
N ALA A 247 -6.07 -7.89 -3.87
CA ALA A 247 -6.04 -7.18 -5.14
C ALA A 247 -7.04 -6.00 -5.18
N MET A 248 -8.23 -6.17 -4.59
CA MET A 248 -9.25 -5.13 -4.50
C MET A 248 -8.88 -4.04 -3.48
N CYS A 249 -8.26 -4.38 -2.36
CA CYS A 249 -7.84 -3.42 -1.34
C CYS A 249 -6.55 -2.68 -1.72
N PHE A 250 -5.68 -3.33 -2.50
CA PHE A 250 -4.43 -2.78 -2.98
C PHE A 250 -4.68 -1.53 -3.84
N ASP A 251 -4.01 -0.42 -3.51
CA ASP A 251 -4.18 0.91 -4.11
C ASP A 251 -5.56 1.58 -3.95
N MET A 252 -6.44 1.05 -3.08
CA MET A 252 -7.72 1.69 -2.73
C MET A 252 -7.64 2.70 -1.58
N GLN A 253 -6.42 3.07 -1.19
CA GLN A 253 -6.06 4.02 -0.12
C GLN A 253 -6.78 5.39 -0.18
N LEU A 254 -7.32 5.78 -1.34
CA LEU A 254 -8.03 7.04 -1.53
C LEU A 254 -9.54 6.98 -1.27
N GLN A 255 -10.09 5.79 -1.02
CA GLN A 255 -11.54 5.55 -0.94
C GLN A 255 -11.91 4.76 0.31
N THR A 256 -11.54 5.32 1.43
CA THR A 256 -11.65 4.75 2.77
C THR A 256 -13.07 4.59 3.30
N SER A 257 -14.09 5.15 2.63
CA SER A 257 -15.51 4.98 3.01
C SER A 257 -16.01 3.55 2.88
N CYS A 258 -15.25 2.64 2.25
CA CYS A 258 -15.59 1.23 2.17
C CYS A 258 -15.01 0.37 3.31
N LEU A 259 -14.12 0.91 4.15
CA LEU A 259 -13.48 0.15 5.24
C LEU A 259 -14.47 -0.42 6.25
N ASP A 260 -15.50 0.35 6.59
CA ASP A 260 -16.54 -0.10 7.52
C ASP A 260 -17.23 -1.39 7.03
N ARG A 261 -17.29 -1.60 5.71
CA ARG A 261 -17.92 -2.79 5.11
C ARG A 261 -17.09 -4.04 5.25
N LEU A 262 -15.79 -3.89 5.46
CA LEU A 262 -14.86 -5.00 5.62
C LEU A 262 -14.87 -5.55 7.05
N CYS A 263 -15.49 -4.86 8.02
CA CYS A 263 -15.55 -5.30 9.42
C CYS A 263 -14.16 -5.70 9.94
N LEU A 264 -13.19 -4.78 9.88
CA LEU A 264 -11.76 -5.07 10.12
C LEU A 264 -11.47 -5.83 11.42
N ASN A 265 -12.27 -5.57 12.46
CA ASN A 265 -12.20 -6.26 13.75
C ASN A 265 -12.43 -7.77 13.62
N GLU A 266 -13.42 -8.18 12.84
CA GLU A 266 -13.73 -9.59 12.60
C GLU A 266 -12.85 -10.17 11.50
N LEU A 267 -12.63 -9.41 10.42
CA LEU A 267 -11.84 -9.85 9.27
C LEU A 267 -10.42 -10.23 9.65
N ALA A 268 -9.69 -9.37 10.40
CA ALA A 268 -8.33 -9.68 10.82
C ALA A 268 -8.27 -10.96 11.66
N GLY A 269 -9.21 -11.15 12.59
CA GLY A 269 -9.28 -12.35 13.42
C GLY A 269 -9.61 -13.61 12.63
N ASN A 270 -10.57 -13.51 11.72
CA ASN A 270 -11.01 -14.59 10.84
C ASN A 270 -9.91 -15.03 9.89
N LEU A 271 -9.16 -14.09 9.31
CA LEU A 271 -7.97 -14.37 8.49
C LEU A 271 -6.99 -15.24 9.27
N LEU A 272 -6.52 -14.78 10.44
CA LEU A 272 -5.56 -15.57 11.23
C LEU A 272 -6.09 -16.97 11.58
N ALA A 273 -7.40 -17.08 11.84
CA ALA A 273 -8.03 -18.37 12.12
C ALA A 273 -8.01 -19.31 10.91
N ARG A 274 -8.29 -18.81 9.69
CA ARG A 274 -8.23 -19.63 8.46
C ARG A 274 -6.81 -20.16 8.23
N GLY A 275 -5.81 -19.29 8.29
CA GLY A 275 -4.40 -19.66 8.16
C GLY A 275 -3.97 -20.69 9.19
N ALA A 276 -4.32 -20.50 10.47
CA ALA A 276 -4.00 -21.47 11.53
C ALA A 276 -4.68 -22.84 11.31
N GLU A 277 -5.97 -22.84 10.95
CA GLU A 277 -6.74 -24.06 10.72
C GLU A 277 -6.26 -24.84 9.49
N SER A 278 -5.72 -24.17 8.46
CA SER A 278 -5.19 -24.82 7.25
C SER A 278 -4.06 -25.81 7.55
N TYR A 279 -3.34 -25.64 8.66
CA TYR A 279 -2.29 -26.57 9.10
C TYR A 279 -2.82 -27.78 9.87
N ALA A 280 -4.09 -27.76 10.31
CA ALA A 280 -4.75 -28.92 10.92
C ALA A 280 -5.47 -29.80 9.88
N VAL A 281 -5.62 -29.29 8.65
CA VAL A 281 -6.26 -29.96 7.52
C VAL A 281 -5.29 -30.95 6.89
N GLY A 282 -5.63 -32.25 6.80
CA GLY A 282 -4.79 -33.22 6.07
C GLY A 282 -3.66 -33.91 6.85
N ASP A 283 -3.54 -33.70 8.17
CA ASP A 283 -2.55 -34.37 9.05
C ASP A 283 -2.80 -35.89 9.27
N LYS A 284 -3.69 -36.51 8.49
CA LYS A 284 -4.15 -37.90 8.68
C LYS A 284 -3.73 -38.87 7.56
N SER A 285 -2.73 -38.56 6.74
CA SER A 285 -2.18 -39.58 5.85
C SER A 285 -1.50 -40.67 6.71
N GLU A 286 -2.03 -41.89 6.65
CA GLU A 286 -1.42 -43.10 7.22
C GLU A 286 -0.07 -43.32 6.52
N GLY A 287 0.98 -42.70 7.05
CA GLY A 287 2.32 -42.67 6.44
C GLY A 287 3.18 -41.47 6.83
N GLY A 288 2.60 -40.42 7.45
CA GLY A 288 3.37 -39.32 8.04
C GLY A 288 4.04 -38.36 7.05
N CYS A 289 3.87 -38.57 5.75
CA CYS A 289 4.34 -37.65 4.72
C CYS A 289 3.20 -36.71 4.31
N ILE A 290 3.41 -35.40 4.52
CA ILE A 290 2.52 -34.33 4.05
C ILE A 290 2.80 -34.16 2.55
N ASP A 291 1.74 -34.16 1.75
CA ASP A 291 1.83 -33.87 0.32
C ASP A 291 2.45 -32.48 0.07
N VAL A 292 3.40 -32.41 -0.87
CA VAL A 292 4.15 -31.18 -1.20
C VAL A 292 3.20 -30.08 -1.66
N HIS A 293 2.17 -30.44 -2.43
CA HIS A 293 1.19 -29.47 -2.92
C HIS A 293 0.39 -28.83 -1.78
N THR A 294 -0.09 -29.63 -0.82
CA THR A 294 -0.75 -29.13 0.39
C THR A 294 0.16 -28.21 1.22
N ARG A 295 1.46 -28.52 1.30
CA ARG A 295 2.42 -27.64 1.98
C ARG A 295 2.54 -26.28 1.29
N VAL A 296 2.75 -26.27 -0.03
CA VAL A 296 2.84 -25.04 -0.83
C VAL A 296 1.57 -24.20 -0.67
N LEU A 297 0.40 -24.83 -0.74
CA LEU A 297 -0.88 -24.15 -0.60
C LEU A 297 -1.04 -23.42 0.74
N ARG A 298 -0.57 -24.02 1.84
CA ARG A 298 -0.59 -23.40 3.17
C ARG A 298 0.39 -22.22 3.27
N GLU A 299 1.56 -22.34 2.64
CA GLU A 299 2.55 -21.26 2.59
C GLU A 299 2.02 -20.08 1.77
N ASP A 300 1.40 -20.35 0.61
CA ASP A 300 0.72 -19.36 -0.23
C ASP A 300 -0.41 -18.64 0.49
N LEU A 301 -1.20 -19.35 1.30
CA LEU A 301 -2.26 -18.75 2.11
C LEU A 301 -1.70 -17.77 3.14
N MET A 302 -0.63 -18.15 3.85
CA MET A 302 0.03 -17.28 4.83
C MET A 302 0.61 -16.02 4.17
N ASP A 303 1.21 -16.16 3.00
CA ASP A 303 1.78 -15.03 2.25
C ASP A 303 0.65 -14.11 1.71
N ALA A 304 -0.47 -14.67 1.26
CA ALA A 304 -1.65 -13.89 0.86
C ALA A 304 -2.32 -13.19 2.05
N GLU A 305 -2.40 -13.83 3.22
CA GLU A 305 -2.91 -13.22 4.44
C GLU A 305 -2.04 -12.04 4.87
N ALA A 306 -0.71 -12.16 4.78
CA ALA A 306 0.20 -11.07 5.05
C ALA A 306 0.01 -9.89 4.08
N ALA A 307 -0.15 -10.18 2.78
CA ALA A 307 -0.42 -9.17 1.76
C ALA A 307 -1.73 -8.41 2.06
N LEU A 308 -2.81 -9.13 2.33
CA LEU A 308 -4.10 -8.54 2.66
C LEU A 308 -4.03 -7.71 3.94
N LEU A 309 -3.39 -8.20 5.00
CA LEU A 309 -3.22 -7.44 6.25
C LEU A 309 -2.51 -6.10 6.02
N LEU A 310 -1.49 -6.04 5.15
CA LEU A 310 -0.82 -4.80 4.78
C LEU A 310 -1.70 -3.89 3.93
N SER A 311 -2.45 -4.43 2.97
CA SER A 311 -3.39 -3.67 2.15
C SER A 311 -4.48 -3.03 3.02
N LEU A 312 -5.02 -3.77 3.99
CA LEU A 312 -5.99 -3.27 4.96
C LEU A 312 -5.38 -2.22 5.89
N ASP A 313 -4.16 -2.45 6.40
CA ASP A 313 -3.48 -1.49 7.27
C ASP A 313 -3.22 -0.16 6.54
N ALA A 314 -2.78 -0.23 5.28
CA ALA A 314 -2.59 0.96 4.45
C ALA A 314 -3.90 1.72 4.21
N MET A 315 -5.01 1.01 3.97
CA MET A 315 -6.32 1.64 3.87
C MET A 315 -6.74 2.29 5.19
N GLN A 316 -6.58 1.59 6.33
CA GLN A 316 -6.92 2.11 7.67
C GLN A 316 -6.12 3.37 7.99
N GLN A 317 -4.81 3.37 7.77
CA GLN A 317 -3.95 4.55 7.99
C GLN A 317 -4.41 5.76 7.16
N CYS A 318 -4.85 5.53 5.91
CA CYS A 318 -5.37 6.60 5.08
C CYS A 318 -6.70 7.15 5.60
N GLU A 319 -7.55 6.30 6.18
CA GLU A 319 -8.81 6.74 6.77
C GLU A 319 -8.59 7.50 8.06
N ASP A 320 -7.72 7.00 8.92
CA ASP A 320 -7.33 7.64 10.17
C ASP A 320 -6.79 9.04 9.89
N PHE A 321 -5.95 9.17 8.86
CA PHE A 321 -5.44 10.46 8.43
C PHE A 321 -6.55 11.40 7.97
N ARG A 322 -7.53 10.91 7.20
CA ARG A 322 -8.68 11.70 6.72
C ARG A 322 -9.57 12.13 7.89
N LEU A 323 -9.88 11.23 8.81
CA LEU A 323 -10.67 11.49 10.00
C LEU A 323 -9.97 12.46 10.93
N HIS A 324 -8.67 12.30 11.15
CA HIS A 324 -7.85 13.20 11.96
C HIS A 324 -7.90 14.63 11.42
N GLN A 325 -7.71 14.83 10.11
CA GLN A 325 -7.83 16.15 9.48
C GLN A 325 -9.23 16.76 9.68
N HIS A 326 -10.28 15.95 9.54
CA HIS A 326 -11.65 16.40 9.71
C HIS A 326 -12.00 16.76 11.16
N GLN A 327 -11.55 15.95 12.12
CA GLN A 327 -11.71 16.19 13.56
C GLN A 327 -10.95 17.46 13.98
N GLN A 328 -9.72 17.63 13.49
CA GLN A 328 -8.89 18.81 13.77
C GLN A 328 -9.53 20.10 13.22
N MET A 329 -10.08 20.06 12.00
CA MET A 329 -10.83 21.17 11.39
C MET A 329 -12.10 21.54 12.17
N ARG A 330 -12.73 20.57 12.83
CA ARG A 330 -13.96 20.77 13.62
C ARG A 330 -13.72 21.01 15.11
N GLY A 331 -12.46 21.02 15.56
CA GLY A 331 -12.11 21.16 16.97
C GLY A 331 -12.61 20.01 17.86
N LEU A 332 -12.79 18.82 17.28
CA LEU A 332 -13.24 17.63 18.01
C LEU A 332 -12.06 16.99 18.75
N LEU A 333 -12.37 16.27 19.85
CA LEU A 333 -11.39 15.39 20.49
C LEU A 333 -10.96 14.30 19.50
N VAL A 334 -9.66 14.13 19.34
CA VAL A 334 -9.08 13.15 18.42
C VAL A 334 -9.34 11.76 18.96
N GLU A 335 -10.14 10.97 18.24
CA GLU A 335 -10.31 9.55 18.55
C GLU A 335 -9.03 8.79 18.18
N ARG A 336 -8.58 7.89 19.07
CA ARG A 336 -7.47 6.99 18.76
C ARG A 336 -8.00 5.90 17.84
N SER A 337 -7.49 5.85 16.62
CA SER A 337 -7.78 4.74 15.72
C SER A 337 -7.14 3.45 16.22
N THR A 338 -7.81 2.33 15.95
CA THR A 338 -7.25 0.99 16.20
C THR A 338 -6.69 0.48 14.88
N SER A 339 -5.39 0.14 14.85
CA SER A 339 -4.78 -0.37 13.61
C SER A 339 -5.26 -1.79 13.31
N VAL A 340 -5.13 -2.22 12.05
CA VAL A 340 -5.45 -3.60 11.64
C VAL A 340 -4.64 -4.61 12.44
N MET A 341 -3.38 -4.29 12.71
CA MET A 341 -2.50 -5.13 13.52
C MET A 341 -2.97 -5.22 14.98
N GLN A 342 -3.52 -4.15 15.56
CA GLN A 342 -4.14 -4.21 16.88
C GLN A 342 -5.40 -5.08 16.90
N HIS A 343 -6.16 -5.14 15.80
CA HIS A 343 -7.26 -6.10 15.65
C HIS A 343 -6.72 -7.54 15.57
N ALA A 344 -5.69 -7.79 14.78
CA ALA A 344 -5.02 -9.09 14.69
C ALA A 344 -4.48 -9.57 16.05
N LEU A 345 -3.89 -8.66 16.85
CA LEU A 345 -3.38 -8.96 18.19
C LEU A 345 -4.46 -9.40 19.19
N ARG A 346 -5.73 -9.08 18.94
CA ARG A 346 -6.87 -9.51 19.77
C ARG A 346 -7.45 -10.85 19.32
N SER A 347 -6.96 -11.41 18.20
CA SER A 347 -7.46 -12.67 17.67
C SER A 347 -7.09 -13.84 18.59
N PRO A 348 -8.05 -14.72 18.94
CA PRO A 348 -7.76 -15.97 19.65
C PRO A 348 -6.80 -16.89 18.87
N ALA A 349 -6.81 -16.81 17.53
CA ALA A 349 -5.97 -17.61 16.66
C ALA A 349 -4.53 -17.08 16.55
N LEU A 350 -4.21 -15.91 17.11
CA LEU A 350 -2.90 -15.26 16.98
C LEU A 350 -1.75 -16.19 17.34
N SER A 351 -1.82 -16.88 18.48
CA SER A 351 -0.71 -17.73 18.97
C SER A 351 -0.40 -18.89 18.01
N LEU A 352 -1.45 -19.56 17.53
CA LEU A 352 -1.35 -20.67 16.58
C LEU A 352 -0.85 -20.17 15.23
N TRP A 353 -1.47 -19.13 14.69
CA TRP A 353 -1.10 -18.51 13.42
C TRP A 353 0.34 -18.01 13.43
N LEU A 354 0.72 -17.20 14.44
CA LEU A 354 2.02 -16.57 14.55
C LEU A 354 3.16 -17.59 14.62
N SER A 355 2.95 -18.73 15.28
CA SER A 355 3.97 -19.79 15.32
C SER A 355 4.25 -20.39 13.93
N LYS A 356 3.20 -20.63 13.13
CA LYS A 356 3.33 -21.16 11.77
C LYS A 356 3.89 -20.11 10.81
N PHE A 357 3.37 -18.89 10.90
CA PHE A 357 3.81 -17.75 10.12
C PHE A 357 5.28 -17.41 10.37
N PHE A 358 5.70 -17.33 11.64
CA PHE A 358 7.08 -17.05 11.99
C PHE A 358 8.03 -18.15 11.48
N LYS A 359 7.66 -19.43 11.62
CA LYS A 359 8.43 -20.53 11.04
C LYS A 359 8.62 -20.36 9.52
N ARG A 360 7.54 -20.05 8.81
CA ARG A 360 7.57 -19.80 7.36
C ARG A 360 8.51 -18.64 7.03
N VAL A 361 8.42 -17.52 7.75
CA VAL A 361 9.33 -16.38 7.56
C VAL A 361 10.78 -16.77 7.83
N CYS A 362 11.10 -17.48 8.91
CA CYS A 362 12.46 -17.93 9.17
C CYS A 362 13.02 -18.80 8.04
N ILE A 363 12.25 -19.77 7.55
CA ILE A 363 12.66 -20.62 6.42
C ILE A 363 12.89 -19.78 5.15
N ALA A 364 11.99 -18.83 4.87
CA ALA A 364 12.09 -17.96 3.71
C ALA A 364 13.31 -17.02 3.78
N VAL A 365 13.60 -16.45 4.95
CA VAL A 365 14.80 -15.63 5.20
C VAL A 365 16.07 -16.48 5.03
N SER A 366 16.11 -17.69 5.59
CA SER A 366 17.26 -18.59 5.43
C SER A 366 17.51 -18.94 3.96
N ARG A 367 16.46 -19.24 3.19
CA ARG A 367 16.58 -19.47 1.73
C ARG A 367 17.05 -18.22 0.99
N ALA A 368 16.56 -17.04 1.36
CA ALA A 368 17.01 -15.78 0.79
C ALA A 368 18.48 -15.51 1.06
N ALA A 369 18.96 -15.76 2.29
CA ALA A 369 20.35 -15.60 2.65
C ALA A 369 21.25 -16.54 1.83
N ILE A 370 20.89 -17.82 1.73
CA ILE A 370 21.62 -18.80 0.89
C ILE A 370 21.64 -18.36 -0.58
N ALA A 371 20.51 -17.89 -1.12
CA ALA A 371 20.44 -17.43 -2.50
C ALA A 371 21.32 -16.19 -2.76
N VAL A 372 21.41 -15.27 -1.79
CA VAL A 372 22.30 -14.10 -1.86
C VAL A 372 23.76 -14.51 -1.76
N GLU A 373 24.12 -15.38 -0.81
CA GLU A 373 25.49 -15.91 -0.65
C GLU A 373 25.96 -16.62 -1.94
N ASN A 374 25.12 -17.49 -2.51
CA ASN A 374 25.43 -18.17 -3.77
C ASN A 374 25.56 -17.20 -4.96
N GLN A 375 24.81 -16.09 -4.96
CA GLN A 375 24.93 -15.07 -6.01
C GLN A 375 26.24 -14.29 -5.88
N GLU A 376 26.68 -13.99 -4.65
CA GLU A 376 27.98 -13.36 -4.38
C GLU A 376 29.14 -14.27 -4.77
N ASP A 377 29.05 -15.58 -4.55
CA ASP A 377 30.06 -16.56 -4.96
C ASP A 377 30.19 -16.65 -6.51
N ILE A 378 29.07 -16.67 -7.23
CA ILE A 378 29.06 -16.67 -8.71
C ILE A 378 29.63 -15.37 -9.29
N GLU A 379 29.31 -14.22 -8.68
CA GLU A 379 29.86 -12.91 -9.11
C GLU A 379 31.36 -12.77 -8.80
N THR A 380 31.85 -13.50 -7.78
CA THR A 380 33.27 -13.51 -7.39
C THR A 380 34.11 -14.48 -8.23
N GLU A 381 33.55 -15.63 -8.64
CA GLU A 381 34.21 -16.61 -9.51
C GLU A 381 34.18 -16.22 -11.01
N GLY A 382 33.25 -15.35 -11.43
CA GLY A 382 33.19 -14.84 -12.81
C GLY A 382 34.15 -13.68 -13.13
N GLY A 383 35.01 -13.30 -12.18
CA GLY A 383 35.86 -12.10 -12.25
C GLY A 383 37.32 -12.31 -12.64
N ASP A 384 37.88 -13.51 -12.48
CA ASP A 384 39.31 -13.76 -12.69
C ASP A 384 39.58 -15.06 -13.48
N GLU A 385 40.12 -14.81 -14.67
CA GLU A 385 41.13 -15.57 -15.43
C GLU A 385 40.76 -16.73 -16.40
N ASP A 386 41.21 -16.50 -17.63
CA ASP A 386 41.70 -17.48 -18.60
C ASP A 386 42.57 -18.60 -17.96
N GLU A 387 42.57 -19.75 -18.64
CA GLU A 387 43.63 -20.78 -18.72
C GLU A 387 43.72 -21.98 -17.72
N VAL A 388 43.50 -23.17 -18.31
CA VAL A 388 44.20 -24.48 -18.19
C VAL A 388 43.48 -25.70 -17.57
N ASP A 389 43.36 -26.71 -18.44
CA ASP A 389 43.12 -28.15 -18.30
C ASP A 389 43.60 -28.87 -17.01
N GLN A 390 42.83 -29.84 -16.50
CA GLN A 390 43.13 -31.29 -16.61
C GLN A 390 42.15 -32.19 -15.83
N GLU A 391 41.99 -33.39 -16.38
CA GLU A 391 41.23 -34.55 -15.92
C GLU A 391 41.37 -34.88 -14.42
N GLY A 392 40.25 -35.29 -13.83
CA GLY A 392 40.17 -35.93 -12.53
C GLY A 392 38.80 -36.56 -12.33
N GLU A 393 38.64 -37.81 -12.76
CA GLU A 393 37.52 -38.67 -12.34
C GLU A 393 37.57 -38.84 -10.82
N THR A 394 36.54 -38.31 -10.14
CA THR A 394 36.20 -38.72 -8.78
C THR A 394 34.70 -38.93 -8.73
N ASP A 395 34.32 -40.20 -8.69
CA ASP A 395 33.00 -40.70 -8.34
C ASP A 395 32.74 -40.39 -6.86
N GLU A 396 32.15 -39.23 -6.58
CA GLU A 396 31.45 -39.00 -5.31
C GLU A 396 30.02 -38.56 -5.65
N GLU A 397 29.06 -39.41 -5.26
CA GLU A 397 27.63 -39.12 -5.22
C GLU A 397 27.39 -37.99 -4.20
N GLU A 398 27.69 -36.75 -4.58
CA GLU A 398 27.19 -35.58 -3.88
C GLU A 398 25.76 -35.32 -4.37
N ASP A 399 24.81 -35.41 -3.43
CA ASP A 399 23.44 -34.91 -3.61
C ASP A 399 23.49 -33.58 -4.36
N GLU A 400 22.89 -33.55 -5.57
CA GLU A 400 22.61 -32.36 -6.36
C GLU A 400 21.73 -31.42 -5.52
N PHE A 401 22.35 -30.70 -4.58
CA PHE A 401 21.76 -29.54 -3.93
C PHE A 401 21.72 -28.48 -5.01
N ASP A 402 20.56 -28.38 -5.66
CA ASP A 402 20.24 -27.47 -6.77
C ASP A 402 20.86 -26.08 -6.53
N ARG A 403 22.06 -25.84 -7.10
CA ARG A 403 22.89 -24.64 -6.88
C ARG A 403 22.44 -23.44 -7.71
N SER A 404 21.25 -23.49 -8.31
CA SER A 404 20.75 -22.39 -9.12
C SER A 404 19.27 -22.17 -8.86
N GLU A 405 18.94 -21.23 -7.99
CA GLU A 405 17.71 -20.45 -8.17
C GLU A 405 17.81 -19.17 -7.34
N ALA A 406 18.14 -18.06 -8.01
CA ALA A 406 17.86 -16.74 -7.45
C ALA A 406 16.37 -16.67 -7.08
N LEU A 407 16.05 -16.07 -5.94
CA LEU A 407 14.65 -15.93 -5.52
C LEU A 407 13.85 -15.17 -6.58
N ASP A 408 12.74 -15.76 -7.04
CA ASP A 408 11.79 -15.10 -7.93
C ASP A 408 11.30 -13.78 -7.28
N PRO A 409 11.20 -12.66 -8.02
CA PRO A 409 10.68 -11.39 -7.51
C PRO A 409 9.38 -11.50 -6.69
N LEU A 410 8.48 -12.43 -7.02
CA LEU A 410 7.24 -12.65 -6.24
C LEU A 410 7.53 -13.27 -4.86
N GLN A 411 8.50 -14.18 -4.77
CA GLN A 411 8.95 -14.76 -3.50
C GLN A 411 9.61 -13.71 -2.61
N MET A 412 10.43 -12.83 -3.20
CA MET A 412 11.08 -11.74 -2.48
C MET A 412 10.08 -10.68 -1.99
N LEU A 413 9.07 -10.35 -2.80
CA LEU A 413 7.97 -9.48 -2.40
C LEU A 413 7.14 -10.10 -1.27
N SER A 414 6.84 -11.39 -1.35
CA SER A 414 6.09 -12.12 -0.31
C SER A 414 6.88 -12.14 1.01
N LEU A 415 8.18 -12.39 0.94
CA LEU A 415 9.06 -12.31 2.11
C LEU A 415 9.06 -10.92 2.74
N TRP A 416 9.22 -9.86 1.93
CA TRP A 416 9.19 -8.48 2.41
C TRP A 416 7.86 -8.15 3.11
N ARG A 417 6.72 -8.56 2.52
CA ARG A 417 5.40 -8.38 3.12
C ARG A 417 5.31 -9.11 4.46
N SER A 418 5.74 -10.36 4.51
CA SER A 418 5.64 -11.19 5.72
C SER A 418 6.52 -10.67 6.86
N VAL A 419 7.73 -10.18 6.57
CA VAL A 419 8.60 -9.50 7.55
C VAL A 419 7.97 -8.19 8.03
N THR A 420 7.37 -7.42 7.13
CA THR A 420 6.71 -6.14 7.49
C THR A 420 5.53 -6.37 8.43
N VAL A 421 4.72 -7.42 8.20
CA VAL A 421 3.63 -7.79 9.11
C VAL A 421 4.17 -8.15 10.50
N LEU A 422 5.24 -8.94 10.60
CA LEU A 422 5.88 -9.24 11.89
C LEU A 422 6.34 -7.96 12.61
N GLU A 423 6.99 -7.05 11.89
CA GLU A 423 7.44 -5.77 12.46
C GLU A 423 6.27 -4.94 13.00
N LEU A 424 5.19 -4.83 12.24
CA LEU A 424 4.01 -4.07 12.64
C LEU A 424 3.25 -4.71 13.81
N LEU A 425 3.19 -6.05 13.88
CA LEU A 425 2.65 -6.79 15.02
C LEU A 425 3.46 -6.51 16.28
N VAL A 426 4.80 -6.59 16.20
CA VAL A 426 5.69 -6.28 17.34
C VAL A 426 5.52 -4.84 17.78
N LYS A 427 5.53 -3.87 16.85
CA LYS A 427 5.32 -2.44 17.18
C LYS A 427 3.97 -2.19 17.85
N SER A 428 2.92 -2.82 17.34
CA SER A 428 1.57 -2.69 17.90
C SER A 428 1.47 -3.33 19.28
N ASP A 429 2.15 -4.45 19.51
CA ASP A 429 2.17 -5.16 20.80
C ASP A 429 2.90 -4.37 21.89
N VAL A 430 4.05 -3.77 21.53
CA VAL A 430 4.80 -2.85 22.39
C VAL A 430 3.95 -1.62 22.73
N ALA A 431 3.24 -1.05 21.76
CA ALA A 431 2.35 0.09 22.00
C ALA A 431 1.18 -0.25 22.94
N LEU A 432 0.75 -1.51 23.00
CA LEU A 432 -0.29 -2.01 23.90
C LEU A 432 0.26 -2.48 25.27
N GLY A 433 1.57 -2.69 25.39
CA GLY A 433 2.22 -3.14 26.63
C GLY A 433 1.87 -4.58 27.01
N SER A 434 1.62 -5.46 26.02
CA SER A 434 1.16 -6.84 26.24
C SER A 434 2.30 -7.89 26.23
N ASP A 435 3.37 -7.63 25.47
CA ASP A 435 4.54 -8.53 25.27
C ASP A 435 4.19 -9.96 24.77
N GLN A 436 2.97 -10.20 24.29
CA GLN A 436 2.52 -11.52 23.84
C GLN A 436 3.20 -11.96 22.54
N VAL A 437 3.48 -11.04 21.62
CA VAL A 437 4.13 -11.35 20.33
C VAL A 437 5.56 -11.76 20.60
N LEU A 438 6.29 -10.96 21.37
CA LEU A 438 7.67 -11.25 21.73
C LEU A 438 7.77 -12.58 22.48
N GLY A 439 6.87 -12.82 23.44
CA GLY A 439 6.79 -14.09 24.16
C GLY A 439 6.57 -15.29 23.24
N GLN A 440 5.68 -15.16 22.25
CA GLN A 440 5.38 -16.25 21.31
C GLN A 440 6.52 -16.49 20.32
N LEU A 441 7.19 -15.44 19.82
CA LEU A 441 8.35 -15.56 18.95
C LEU A 441 9.52 -16.25 19.66
N LEU A 442 9.77 -15.90 20.93
CA LEU A 442 10.82 -16.52 21.74
C LEU A 442 10.53 -18.00 22.06
N ARG A 443 9.28 -18.35 22.33
CA ARG A 443 8.87 -19.77 22.51
C ARG A 443 9.08 -20.55 21.23
N THR A 444 8.56 -20.04 20.12
CA THR A 444 8.67 -20.69 18.81
C THR A 444 10.14 -20.90 18.44
N ARG A 445 11.03 -19.93 18.68
CA ARG A 445 12.48 -20.08 18.45
C ARG A 445 13.11 -21.21 19.27
N LYS A 446 12.72 -21.38 20.54
CA LYS A 446 13.29 -22.44 21.41
C LYS A 446 12.99 -23.83 20.88
N ASP A 447 11.80 -24.04 20.32
CA ASP A 447 11.38 -25.33 19.77
C ASP A 447 12.16 -25.74 18.49
N TYR A 448 13.07 -24.88 17.97
CA TYR A 448 13.87 -25.14 16.76
C TYR A 448 15.40 -25.14 17.00
N ILE A 449 15.89 -24.93 18.22
CA ILE A 449 17.33 -24.88 18.54
C ILE A 449 17.80 -26.14 19.31
N GLU A 450 16.95 -27.17 19.46
CA GLU A 450 17.38 -28.46 20.05
C GLU A 450 18.05 -29.40 19.04
#